data_AF-M2YYH5-F1
#
_entry.id   AF-M2YYH5-F1
#
_cell.length_a   1.000
_cell.length_b   1.000
_cell.length_c   1.000
_cell.angle_alpha   90.00
_cell.angle_beta   90.00
_cell.angle_gamma   90.00
#
_symmetry.space_group_name_H-M   'P 1'
#
loop_
_entity.id
_entity.type
_entity.pdbx_description
1 polymer ?
#
loop_
_entity_poly.entity_id
_entity_poly.type
_entity_poly.pdbx_seq_one_letter_code
_entity_poly.pdbx_strand_id
1 'polypeptide(L)'
;MVNLPWWKFALGVLAIWGLFELTKAAIQHFKAGPPANAGKDYGDLSWYCRRDCGKSWEEAEPKGCVFDELEFRFTHPECINDDAQKDFAESGPGPDGKWLYAIDVDWRHSDEGHGNIYNGTNMHIINSDELRNMIKPKLTVWHSNLWHISHCLWYWRKVSLSRFDGTLLPMDRAEEAEHSYHCTRMIINYLRKEHLTDQYKTSFSF
;
A
#
# COMPACT_ATOMS: atom_id res chain seq x y z
N MET A 1 -31.23 -32.31 -60.42
CA MET A 1 -31.80 -31.82 -59.15
C MET A 1 -30.98 -32.42 -58.01
N VAL A 2 -30.11 -31.63 -57.37
CA VAL A 2 -29.27 -32.13 -56.28
C VAL A 2 -30.12 -32.18 -55.02
N ASN A 3 -30.43 -33.39 -54.53
CA ASN A 3 -31.20 -33.61 -53.31
C ASN A 3 -30.26 -33.40 -52.11
N LEU A 4 -30.12 -32.14 -51.67
CA LEU A 4 -29.23 -31.80 -50.57
C LEU A 4 -29.92 -32.21 -49.24
N PRO A 5 -29.28 -33.06 -48.41
CA PRO A 5 -29.85 -33.47 -47.13
C PRO A 5 -30.18 -32.26 -46.25
N TRP A 6 -31.33 -32.29 -45.58
CA TRP A 6 -31.82 -31.19 -44.73
C TRP A 6 -30.81 -30.73 -43.66
N TRP A 7 -29.96 -31.63 -43.16
CA TRP A 7 -28.92 -31.30 -42.19
C TRP A 7 -27.80 -30.42 -42.79
N LYS A 8 -27.50 -30.54 -44.09
CA LYS A 8 -26.53 -29.66 -44.77
C LYS A 8 -27.09 -28.24 -44.90
N PHE A 9 -28.39 -28.14 -45.15
CA PHE A 9 -29.08 -26.85 -45.14
C PHE A 9 -29.07 -26.24 -43.74
N ALA A 10 -29.38 -27.02 -42.70
CA ALA A 10 -29.33 -26.58 -41.31
C ALA A 10 -27.92 -26.12 -40.88
N LEU A 11 -26.87 -26.86 -41.24
CA LEU A 11 -25.48 -26.45 -40.98
C LEU A 11 -25.11 -25.16 -41.71
N GLY A 12 -25.55 -25.00 -42.96
CA GLY A 12 -25.35 -23.76 -43.72
C GLY A 12 -25.99 -22.56 -43.03
N VAL A 13 -27.23 -22.70 -42.55
CA VAL A 13 -27.94 -21.65 -41.82
C VAL A 13 -27.24 -21.31 -40.49
N LEU A 14 -26.80 -22.32 -39.74
CA LEU A 14 -26.06 -22.10 -38.48
C LEU A 14 -24.70 -21.43 -38.70
N ALA A 15 -23.98 -21.79 -39.77
CA ALA A 15 -22.71 -21.17 -40.12
C ALA A 15 -22.89 -19.70 -40.52
N ILE A 16 -23.94 -19.39 -41.29
CA ILE A 16 -24.30 -18.01 -41.64
C ILE A 16 -24.69 -17.21 -40.40
N TRP A 17 -25.47 -17.80 -39.50
CA TRP A 17 -25.85 -17.19 -38.23
C TRP A 17 -24.62 -16.89 -37.36
N GLY A 18 -23.72 -17.85 -37.20
CA GLY A 18 -22.46 -17.69 -36.47
C GLY A 18 -21.57 -16.61 -37.09
N LEU A 19 -21.43 -16.59 -38.41
CA LEU A 19 -20.67 -15.55 -39.11
C LEU A 19 -21.28 -14.16 -38.91
N PHE A 20 -22.61 -14.06 -38.93
CA PHE A 20 -23.33 -12.81 -38.70
C PHE A 20 -23.13 -12.28 -37.27
N GLU A 21 -23.21 -13.15 -36.26
CA GLU A 21 -22.96 -12.80 -34.86
C GLU A 21 -21.48 -12.43 -34.61
N LEU A 22 -20.53 -13.17 -35.19
CA LEU A 22 -19.11 -12.83 -35.11
C LEU A 22 -18.79 -11.50 -35.80
N THR A 23 -19.41 -11.24 -36.94
CA THR A 23 -19.23 -9.98 -37.68
C THR A 23 -19.84 -8.81 -36.91
N LYS A 24 -21.02 -8.99 -36.28
CA LYS A 24 -21.59 -8.00 -35.37
C LYS A 24 -20.69 -7.75 -34.17
N ALA A 25 -20.19 -8.79 -33.51
CA ALA A 25 -19.31 -8.66 -32.35
C ALA A 25 -18.00 -7.94 -32.73
N ALA A 26 -17.41 -8.27 -33.87
CA ALA A 26 -16.24 -7.59 -34.41
C ALA A 26 -16.55 -6.11 -34.73
N ILE A 27 -17.64 -5.82 -35.44
CA ILE A 27 -18.06 -4.44 -35.73
C ILE A 27 -18.37 -3.67 -34.44
N GLN A 28 -19.00 -4.30 -33.45
CA GLN A 28 -19.23 -3.70 -32.14
C GLN A 28 -17.91 -3.43 -31.42
N HIS A 29 -16.94 -4.34 -31.49
CA HIS A 29 -15.61 -4.14 -30.91
C HIS A 29 -14.84 -3.00 -31.60
N PHE A 30 -14.90 -2.91 -32.94
CA PHE A 30 -14.27 -1.84 -33.71
C PHE A 30 -14.99 -0.49 -33.56
N LYS A 31 -16.33 -0.47 -33.46
CA LYS A 31 -17.14 0.74 -33.24
C LYS A 31 -17.13 1.22 -31.80
N ALA A 32 -17.02 0.31 -30.83
CA ALA A 32 -16.79 0.65 -29.43
C ALA A 32 -15.44 1.36 -29.25
N GLY A 33 -14.57 1.31 -30.26
CA GLY A 33 -13.18 1.70 -30.16
C GLY A 33 -12.46 0.84 -29.11
N PRO A 34 -11.19 1.15 -28.80
CA PRO A 34 -10.76 0.96 -27.42
C PRO A 34 -11.88 1.53 -26.52
N PRO A 35 -12.31 0.86 -25.43
CA PRO A 35 -13.13 1.56 -24.45
C PRO A 35 -12.49 2.93 -24.20
N ALA A 36 -13.26 3.95 -23.79
CA ALA A 36 -12.67 5.22 -23.35
C ALA A 36 -11.61 5.06 -22.22
N ASN A 37 -11.36 3.81 -21.80
CA ASN A 37 -10.42 3.31 -20.83
C ASN A 37 -9.27 2.44 -21.40
N ALA A 38 -9.18 2.14 -22.69
CA ALA A 38 -8.08 1.32 -23.25
C ALA A 38 -6.80 2.11 -23.59
N GLY A 39 -6.78 3.38 -23.17
CA GLY A 39 -5.57 4.15 -22.88
C GLY A 39 -5.58 4.70 -21.44
N LYS A 40 -6.46 4.20 -20.56
CA LYS A 40 -6.33 4.47 -19.14
C LYS A 40 -5.27 3.51 -18.60
N ASP A 41 -4.10 4.07 -18.34
CA ASP A 41 -3.31 3.72 -17.16
C ASP A 41 -4.28 3.38 -16.01
N TYR A 42 -3.91 2.50 -15.08
CA TYR A 42 -4.74 2.20 -13.90
C TYR A 42 -4.96 3.41 -12.98
N GLY A 43 -4.81 4.65 -13.48
CA GLY A 43 -5.51 5.84 -13.03
C GLY A 43 -5.34 6.08 -11.54
N ASP A 44 -4.12 5.83 -11.07
CA ASP A 44 -3.61 6.10 -9.73
C ASP A 44 -4.47 5.55 -8.57
N LEU A 45 -4.85 4.27 -8.61
CA LEU A 45 -5.32 3.56 -7.41
C LEU A 45 -4.32 3.68 -6.24
N SER A 46 -3.03 3.85 -6.56
CA SER A 46 -2.00 4.22 -5.58
C SER A 46 -2.29 5.56 -4.90
N TRP A 47 -2.69 6.60 -5.62
CA TRP A 47 -3.10 7.89 -5.07
C TRP A 47 -4.39 7.79 -4.30
N TYR A 48 -5.36 7.01 -4.78
CA TYR A 48 -6.56 6.72 -4.00
C TYR A 48 -6.19 6.16 -2.62
N CYS A 49 -5.30 5.17 -2.58
CA CYS A 49 -4.83 4.57 -1.35
C CYS A 49 -3.83 5.44 -0.55
N ARG A 50 -3.12 6.39 -1.17
CA ARG A 50 -2.02 7.14 -0.53
C ARG A 50 -2.36 8.59 -0.16
N ARG A 51 -3.20 9.24 -0.94
CA ARG A 51 -3.35 10.70 -0.96
C ARG A 51 -4.79 11.15 -0.72
N ASP A 52 -5.77 10.34 -1.07
CA ASP A 52 -7.18 10.75 -1.01
C ASP A 52 -7.63 11.05 0.41
N CYS A 53 -7.13 10.31 1.41
CA CYS A 53 -7.54 10.44 2.81
C CYS A 53 -7.01 11.66 3.57
N GLY A 54 -6.12 12.45 2.97
CA GLY A 54 -5.53 13.61 3.65
C GLY A 54 -4.46 13.23 4.68
N LYS A 55 -4.13 14.18 5.57
CA LYS A 55 -2.96 14.12 6.47
C LYS A 55 -3.30 14.29 7.96
N SER A 56 -4.58 14.32 8.31
CA SER A 56 -5.04 14.38 9.69
C SER A 56 -6.33 13.57 9.88
N TRP A 57 -6.66 13.25 11.13
CA TRP A 57 -7.88 12.52 11.44
C TRP A 57 -9.13 13.28 10.97
N GLU A 58 -9.15 14.61 11.11
CA GLU A 58 -10.27 15.46 10.72
C GLU A 58 -10.54 15.45 9.21
N GLU A 59 -9.51 15.22 8.39
CA GLU A 59 -9.65 15.08 6.93
C GLU A 59 -10.05 13.65 6.53
N ALA A 60 -9.58 12.66 7.28
CA ALA A 60 -9.71 11.24 6.98
C ALA A 60 -11.08 10.66 7.40
N GLU A 61 -11.55 10.99 8.61
CA GLU A 61 -12.82 10.51 9.17
C GLU A 61 -14.02 10.74 8.25
N PRO A 62 -14.29 11.95 7.71
CA PRO A 62 -15.45 12.18 6.84
C PRO A 62 -15.35 11.45 5.50
N LYS A 63 -14.16 10.96 5.12
CA LYS A 63 -13.93 10.17 3.90
C LYS A 63 -14.06 8.66 4.15
N GLY A 64 -14.31 8.23 5.38
CA GLY A 64 -14.37 6.81 5.75
C GLY A 64 -12.99 6.15 5.83
N CYS A 65 -11.92 6.94 5.86
CA CYS A 65 -10.56 6.43 5.94
C CYS A 65 -10.22 6.02 7.38
N VAL A 66 -9.29 5.07 7.50
CA VAL A 66 -8.76 4.58 8.77
C VAL A 66 -7.24 4.74 8.80
N PHE A 67 -6.66 4.71 10.00
CA PHE A 67 -5.21 4.76 10.15
C PHE A 67 -4.62 3.37 9.88
N ASP A 68 -3.87 3.24 8.79
CA ASP A 68 -3.06 2.06 8.49
C ASP A 68 -1.67 2.30 9.11
N GLU A 69 -1.43 1.63 10.23
CA GLU A 69 -0.17 1.69 10.97
C GLU A 69 0.99 1.10 10.16
N LEU A 70 0.73 0.06 9.35
CA LEU A 70 1.73 -0.51 8.47
C LEU A 70 2.12 0.49 7.37
N GLU A 71 1.18 1.20 6.75
CA GLU A 71 1.47 2.24 5.73
C GLU A 71 1.85 3.60 6.34
N PHE A 72 1.70 3.71 7.66
CA PHE A 72 1.88 4.90 8.47
C PHE A 72 1.12 6.13 7.93
N ARG A 73 -0.13 5.94 7.53
CA ARG A 73 -1.00 6.98 6.93
C ARG A 73 -2.47 6.67 7.08
N PHE A 74 -3.31 7.66 6.82
CA PHE A 74 -4.73 7.40 6.60
C PHE A 74 -4.96 6.84 5.20
N THR A 75 -5.73 5.76 5.10
CA THR A 75 -6.04 5.09 3.85
C THR A 75 -7.47 4.54 3.87
N HIS A 76 -7.97 4.20 2.69
CA HIS A 76 -9.28 3.57 2.54
C HIS A 76 -9.21 2.09 2.97
N PRO A 77 -10.27 1.52 3.58
CA PRO A 77 -10.25 0.14 4.07
C PRO A 77 -9.85 -0.91 3.01
N GLU A 78 -10.24 -0.74 1.75
CA GLU A 78 -9.87 -1.63 0.64
C GLU A 78 -8.38 -1.61 0.27
N CYS A 79 -7.63 -0.64 0.78
CA CYS A 79 -6.18 -0.53 0.63
C CYS A 79 -5.42 -1.22 1.78
N ILE A 80 -6.14 -1.77 2.77
CA ILE A 80 -5.58 -2.46 3.92
C ILE A 80 -5.74 -3.96 3.72
N ASN A 81 -4.70 -4.71 4.06
CA ASN A 81 -4.84 -6.14 4.27
C ASN A 81 -4.98 -6.35 5.77
N ASP A 82 -6.19 -6.69 6.24
CA ASP A 82 -6.52 -6.77 7.66
C ASP A 82 -5.62 -7.76 8.41
N ASP A 83 -5.30 -8.90 7.80
CA ASP A 83 -4.47 -9.92 8.41
C ASP A 83 -3.03 -9.43 8.65
N ALA A 84 -2.43 -8.79 7.65
CA ALA A 84 -1.09 -8.24 7.75
C ALA A 84 -1.05 -7.04 8.70
N GLN A 85 -2.08 -6.17 8.65
CA GLN A 85 -2.18 -5.01 9.51
C GLN A 85 -2.34 -5.40 10.97
N LYS A 86 -3.23 -6.35 11.28
CA LYS A 86 -3.44 -6.84 12.63
C LYS A 86 -2.18 -7.52 13.19
N ASP A 87 -1.60 -8.43 12.42
CA ASP A 87 -0.39 -9.15 12.81
C ASP A 87 0.77 -8.18 13.07
N PHE A 88 0.90 -7.13 12.24
CA PHE A 88 1.86 -6.07 12.48
C PHE A 88 1.57 -5.31 13.78
N ALA A 89 0.33 -4.84 13.97
CA ALA A 89 -0.08 -4.03 15.12
C ALA A 89 0.07 -4.75 16.48
N GLU A 90 0.07 -6.08 16.49
CA GLU A 90 0.23 -6.94 17.67
C GLU A 90 1.68 -7.46 17.85
N SER A 91 2.63 -7.07 16.99
CA SER A 91 4.03 -7.54 16.99
C SER A 91 5.04 -6.58 17.61
N GLY A 92 4.58 -5.43 18.10
CA GLY A 92 5.42 -4.42 18.73
C GLY A 92 5.91 -4.80 20.14
N PRO A 93 6.98 -4.14 20.62
CA PRO A 93 7.59 -4.45 21.92
C PRO A 93 6.86 -3.84 23.12
N GLY A 94 5.79 -3.07 22.91
CA GLY A 94 5.02 -2.43 23.96
C GLY A 94 4.03 -3.37 24.66
N PRO A 95 3.29 -2.86 25.66
CA PRO A 95 2.19 -3.59 26.27
C PRO A 95 1.19 -4.07 25.22
N ASP A 96 0.68 -5.29 25.40
CA ASP A 96 -0.28 -5.94 24.49
C ASP A 96 0.21 -6.07 23.04
N GLY A 97 1.53 -6.07 22.81
CA GLY A 97 2.11 -6.20 21.48
C GLY A 97 2.07 -4.90 20.65
N LYS A 98 1.78 -3.76 21.26
CA LYS A 98 1.68 -2.49 20.53
C LYS A 98 3.05 -1.93 20.17
N TRP A 99 3.12 -1.22 19.04
CA TRP A 99 4.29 -0.42 18.71
C TRP A 99 4.36 0.85 19.56
N LEU A 100 5.60 1.27 19.80
CA LEU A 100 5.92 2.49 20.56
C LEU A 100 6.56 3.51 19.62
N TYR A 101 6.14 4.76 19.79
CA TYR A 101 6.55 5.89 18.98
C TYR A 101 7.04 7.02 19.87
N ALA A 102 7.99 7.81 19.38
CA ALA A 102 8.47 8.99 20.06
C ALA A 102 8.05 10.27 19.32
N ILE A 103 7.50 11.22 20.06
CA ILE A 103 7.10 12.55 19.58
C ILE A 103 7.66 13.66 20.48
N ASP A 104 7.48 14.91 20.07
CA ASP A 104 7.91 16.12 20.81
C ASP A 104 9.40 16.16 21.16
N VAL A 105 10.23 15.49 20.35
CA VAL A 105 11.63 15.35 20.73
C VAL A 105 12.52 16.49 20.22
N ASP A 106 13.27 17.06 21.17
CA ASP A 106 14.10 18.26 21.01
C ASP A 106 15.52 17.82 20.68
N TRP A 107 15.80 17.61 19.39
CA TRP A 107 17.17 17.32 18.94
C TRP A 107 17.92 18.63 18.69
N ARG A 108 19.05 18.78 19.37
CA ARG A 108 20.08 19.71 18.92
C ARG A 108 20.79 19.06 17.73
N HIS A 109 20.56 19.59 16.53
CA HIS A 109 21.32 19.24 15.33
C HIS A 109 22.77 19.70 15.45
N SER A 110 23.57 19.03 16.28
CA SER A 110 25.03 19.20 16.30
C SER A 110 25.68 17.88 15.92
N ASP A 111 26.13 17.87 14.66
CA ASP A 111 27.16 17.03 14.06
C ASP A 111 26.89 15.52 14.02
N GLU A 112 26.67 15.01 12.80
CA GLU A 112 26.47 13.60 12.42
C GLU A 112 25.11 12.97 12.80
N GLY A 113 24.04 13.55 12.27
CA GLY A 113 23.07 12.80 11.44
C GLY A 113 22.22 11.69 12.05
N HIS A 114 22.29 11.36 13.34
CA HIS A 114 21.46 10.30 13.93
C HIS A 114 21.02 10.63 15.36
N GLY A 115 19.70 10.71 15.56
CA GLY A 115 19.08 10.83 16.86
C GLY A 115 19.30 9.57 17.70
N ASN A 116 20.03 9.73 18.81
CA ASN A 116 20.13 8.73 19.87
C ASN A 116 19.03 9.04 20.91
N ILE A 117 18.29 8.01 21.36
CA ILE A 117 17.30 8.10 22.45
C ILE A 117 17.87 8.75 23.73
N TYR A 118 19.20 8.69 23.92
CA TYR A 118 19.90 9.26 25.08
C TYR A 118 20.26 10.75 24.93
N ASN A 119 20.06 11.37 23.77
CA ASN A 119 20.43 12.79 23.52
C ASN A 119 19.23 13.73 23.40
N GLY A 120 18.00 13.21 23.35
CA GLY A 120 16.78 14.01 23.44
C GLY A 120 16.34 14.14 24.90
N THR A 121 16.41 15.34 25.48
CA THR A 121 16.07 15.55 26.90
C THR A 121 14.56 15.47 27.16
N ASN A 122 13.74 15.71 26.15
CA ASN A 122 12.29 15.59 26.20
C ASN A 122 11.87 14.69 25.04
N MET A 123 11.31 13.51 25.34
CA MET A 123 10.64 12.68 24.34
C MET A 123 9.40 12.09 24.98
N HIS A 124 8.26 12.17 24.30
CA HIS A 124 7.04 11.54 24.77
C HIS A 124 6.85 10.23 24.01
N ILE A 125 6.84 9.12 24.75
CA ILE A 125 6.57 7.80 24.20
C ILE A 125 5.06 7.57 24.21
N ILE A 126 4.51 7.25 23.05
CA ILE A 126 3.09 6.96 22.84
C ILE A 126 2.93 5.63 22.10
N ASN A 127 1.75 5.03 22.20
CA ASN A 127 1.36 3.87 21.40
C ASN A 127 0.58 4.29 20.14
N SER A 128 0.22 3.32 19.30
CA SER A 128 -0.51 3.57 18.05
C SER A 128 -1.92 4.17 18.22
N ASP A 129 -2.65 3.80 19.28
CA ASP A 129 -3.99 4.34 19.55
C ASP A 129 -3.94 5.84 19.89
N GLU A 130 -2.95 6.23 20.71
CA GLU A 130 -2.69 7.62 21.04
C GLU A 130 -2.22 8.39 19.81
N LEU A 131 -1.30 7.80 19.03
CA LEU A 131 -0.73 8.41 17.84
C LEU A 131 -1.80 8.81 16.83
N ARG A 132 -2.77 7.94 16.53
CA ARG A 132 -3.83 8.18 15.53
C ARG A 132 -4.53 9.52 15.72
N ASN A 133 -4.81 9.91 16.97
CA ASN A 133 -5.53 11.14 17.30
C ASN A 133 -4.62 12.37 17.35
N MET A 134 -3.30 12.18 17.30
CA MET A 134 -2.31 13.26 17.32
C MET A 134 -1.78 13.62 15.93
N ILE A 135 -1.96 12.74 14.95
CA ILE A 135 -1.48 12.93 13.57
C ILE A 135 -2.07 14.21 12.98
N LYS A 136 -1.17 15.13 12.65
CA LYS A 136 -1.47 16.41 12.02
C LYS A 136 -0.26 16.85 11.20
N PRO A 137 -0.46 17.72 10.19
CA PRO A 137 0.63 18.26 9.42
C PRO A 137 1.75 18.85 10.30
N LYS A 138 3.00 18.57 9.96
CA LYS A 138 4.24 18.95 10.68
C LYS A 138 4.54 18.17 11.95
N LEU A 139 3.71 17.19 12.34
CA LEU A 139 4.11 16.24 13.37
C LEU A 139 5.20 15.32 12.79
N THR A 140 6.33 15.24 13.48
CA THR A 140 7.37 14.24 13.20
C THR A 140 7.29 13.14 14.24
N VAL A 141 7.12 11.91 13.77
CA VAL A 141 7.00 10.73 14.62
C VAL A 141 8.19 9.84 14.38
N TRP A 142 8.86 9.48 15.47
CA TRP A 142 10.04 8.63 15.44
C TRP A 142 9.68 7.23 15.85
N HIS A 143 10.30 6.25 15.20
CA HIS A 143 10.10 4.83 15.48
C HIS A 143 11.45 4.11 15.53
N SER A 144 11.48 2.95 16.19
CA SER A 144 12.70 2.16 16.36
C SER A 144 13.12 1.50 15.05
N ASN A 145 14.40 1.11 14.95
CA ASN A 145 14.87 0.29 13.83
C ASN A 145 14.13 -1.06 13.75
N LEU A 146 13.72 -1.64 14.89
CA LEU A 146 12.89 -2.83 14.91
C LEU A 146 11.55 -2.60 14.20
N TRP A 147 10.90 -1.46 14.47
CA TRP A 147 9.67 -1.07 13.78
C TRP A 147 9.92 -0.97 12.27
N HIS A 148 10.98 -0.28 11.85
CA HIS A 148 11.27 -0.04 10.43
C HIS A 148 11.57 -1.34 9.66
N ILE A 149 12.33 -2.26 10.27
CA ILE A 149 12.59 -3.59 9.68
C ILE A 149 11.31 -4.41 9.60
N SER A 150 10.50 -4.39 10.65
CA SER A 150 9.23 -5.11 10.69
C SER A 150 8.26 -4.55 9.64
N HIS A 151 8.12 -3.23 9.53
CA HIS A 151 7.35 -2.56 8.48
C HIS A 151 7.71 -3.09 7.08
N CYS A 152 9.01 -3.14 6.74
CA CYS A 152 9.46 -3.67 5.45
C CYS A 152 9.02 -5.12 5.20
N LEU A 153 9.14 -6.00 6.21
CA LEU A 153 8.78 -7.41 6.08
C LEU A 153 7.27 -7.62 5.91
N TRP A 154 6.46 -6.91 6.70
CA TRP A 154 5.00 -6.98 6.58
C TRP A 154 4.49 -6.31 5.31
N TYR A 155 5.16 -5.27 4.83
CA TYR A 155 4.85 -4.67 3.54
C TYR A 155 5.05 -5.67 2.39
N TRP A 156 6.16 -6.40 2.37
CA TRP A 156 6.36 -7.47 1.37
C TRP A 156 5.31 -8.56 1.46
N ARG A 157 4.87 -8.92 2.67
CA ARG A 157 3.74 -9.82 2.86
C ARG A 157 2.46 -9.25 2.25
N LYS A 158 2.12 -7.98 2.51
CA LYS A 158 0.96 -7.28 1.92
C LYS A 158 1.01 -7.30 0.39
N VAL A 159 2.17 -6.99 -0.22
CA VAL A 159 2.36 -7.05 -1.68
C VAL A 159 2.21 -8.45 -2.26
N SER A 160 2.63 -9.48 -1.51
CA SER A 160 2.44 -10.87 -1.92
C SER A 160 0.96 -11.26 -1.87
N LEU A 161 0.26 -10.89 -0.78
CA LEU A 161 -1.14 -11.20 -0.55
C LEU A 161 -2.09 -10.47 -1.50
N SER A 162 -1.78 -9.22 -1.89
CA SER A 162 -2.59 -8.40 -2.81
C SER A 162 -2.88 -9.08 -4.16
N ARG A 163 -2.05 -10.05 -4.54
CA ARG A 163 -2.21 -10.87 -5.75
C ARG A 163 -3.37 -11.86 -5.67
N PHE A 164 -3.87 -12.12 -4.47
CA PHE A 164 -4.84 -13.17 -4.18
C PHE A 164 -6.14 -12.65 -3.55
N ASP A 165 -6.06 -11.60 -2.73
CA ASP A 165 -7.21 -11.08 -1.96
C ASP A 165 -7.87 -9.84 -2.57
N GLY A 166 -7.22 -9.19 -3.54
CA GLY A 166 -7.72 -7.96 -4.17
C GLY A 166 -7.42 -6.67 -3.39
N THR A 167 -6.62 -6.71 -2.33
CA THR A 167 -6.16 -5.51 -1.62
C THR A 167 -5.45 -4.55 -2.56
N LEU A 168 -5.84 -3.28 -2.55
CA LEU A 168 -5.22 -2.25 -3.36
C LEU A 168 -3.90 -1.80 -2.74
N LEU A 169 -2.86 -1.64 -3.56
CA LEU A 169 -1.56 -1.18 -3.09
C LEU A 169 -1.44 0.34 -3.20
N PRO A 170 -0.92 1.02 -2.15
CA PRO A 170 -0.72 2.46 -2.18
C PRO A 170 0.52 2.89 -2.97
N MET A 171 1.41 1.97 -3.33
CA MET A 171 2.58 2.22 -4.17
C MET A 171 2.32 1.80 -5.61
N ASP A 172 2.78 2.61 -6.57
CA ASP A 172 2.87 2.16 -7.96
C ASP A 172 4.04 1.18 -8.13
N ARG A 173 4.16 0.57 -9.31
CA ARG A 173 5.19 -0.45 -9.57
C ARG A 173 6.63 0.08 -9.48
N ALA A 174 6.86 1.33 -9.86
CA ALA A 174 8.21 1.90 -9.82
C ALA A 174 8.62 2.16 -8.38
N GLU A 175 7.73 2.75 -7.59
CA GLU A 175 7.96 2.99 -6.16
C GLU A 175 8.03 1.70 -5.37
N GLU A 176 7.19 0.70 -5.67
CA GLU A 176 7.28 -0.64 -5.05
C GLU A 176 8.67 -1.26 -5.29
N ALA A 177 9.20 -1.15 -6.51
CA ALA A 177 10.52 -1.66 -6.85
C ALA A 177 11.65 -0.91 -6.11
N GLU A 178 11.57 0.43 -6.05
CA GLU A 178 12.53 1.26 -5.30
C GLU A 178 12.48 0.96 -3.79
N HIS A 179 11.28 0.86 -3.23
CA HIS A 179 11.06 0.58 -1.82
C HIS A 179 11.56 -0.83 -1.46
N SER A 180 11.31 -1.83 -2.32
CA SER A 180 11.82 -3.18 -2.16
C SER A 180 13.37 -3.23 -2.17
N TYR A 181 14.01 -2.47 -3.06
CA TYR A 181 15.47 -2.34 -3.10
C TYR A 181 16.01 -1.67 -1.82
N HIS A 182 15.38 -0.58 -1.36
CA HIS A 182 15.73 0.10 -0.12
C HIS A 182 15.66 -0.84 1.09
N CYS A 183 14.50 -1.47 1.30
CA CYS A 183 14.26 -2.38 2.42
C CYS A 183 15.24 -3.55 2.43
N THR A 184 15.49 -4.17 1.27
CA THR A 184 16.46 -5.27 1.15
C THR A 184 17.85 -4.84 1.63
N ARG A 185 18.33 -3.67 1.17
CA ARG A 185 19.64 -3.15 1.57
C ARG A 185 19.69 -2.77 3.05
N MET A 186 18.63 -2.15 3.56
CA MET A 186 18.56 -1.74 4.96
C MET A 186 18.61 -2.95 5.90
N ILE A 187 17.83 -4.00 5.61
CA ILE A 187 17.83 -5.26 6.38
C ILE A 187 19.21 -5.92 6.35
N ILE A 188 19.83 -6.02 5.16
CA ILE A 188 21.19 -6.58 5.04
C ILE A 188 22.19 -5.81 5.90
N ASN A 189 22.14 -4.48 5.88
CA ASN A 189 23.04 -3.64 6.69
C ASN A 189 22.80 -3.84 8.19
N TYR A 190 21.54 -3.94 8.62
CA TYR A 190 21.20 -4.25 10.01
C TYR A 190 21.77 -5.60 10.44
N LEU A 191 21.58 -6.64 9.63
CA LEU A 191 22.09 -7.99 9.91
C LEU A 191 23.63 -8.04 9.96
N ARG A 192 24.30 -7.21 9.17
CA ARG A 192 25.77 -7.05 9.21
C ARG A 192 26.26 -6.25 10.41
N LYS A 193 25.35 -5.68 11.22
CA LYS A 193 25.64 -4.70 12.27
C LYS A 193 26.39 -3.47 11.75
N GLU A 194 26.24 -3.18 10.45
CA GLU A 194 26.77 -1.97 9.84
C GLU A 194 25.78 -0.83 10.14
N HIS A 195 26.20 0.09 11.02
CA HIS A 195 25.53 1.37 11.33
C HIS A 195 24.19 1.37 12.10
N LEU A 196 23.69 0.24 12.63
CA LEU A 196 22.37 0.21 13.28
C LEU A 196 22.40 -0.40 14.69
N THR A 197 21.94 0.39 15.66
CA THR A 197 21.54 0.02 17.03
C THR A 197 20.02 0.09 17.12
N ASP A 198 19.35 -0.50 18.12
CA ASP A 198 17.86 -0.45 18.29
C ASP A 198 17.29 0.95 18.65
N GLN A 199 17.94 2.01 18.20
CA GLN A 199 17.57 3.40 18.43
C GLN A 199 16.41 3.82 17.51
N TYR A 200 15.71 4.88 17.94
CA TYR A 200 14.69 5.60 17.17
C TYR A 200 15.35 6.47 16.10
N LYS A 201 15.88 5.85 15.04
CA LYS A 201 16.68 6.54 14.00
C LYS A 201 15.86 6.98 12.79
N THR A 202 14.65 6.50 12.66
CA THR A 202 13.81 6.72 11.50
C THR A 202 12.54 7.45 11.90
N SER A 203 12.08 8.33 11.03
CA SER A 203 10.92 9.17 11.30
C SER A 203 10.06 9.35 10.05
N PHE A 204 8.79 9.60 10.31
CA PHE A 204 7.84 10.07 9.31
C PHE A 204 7.34 11.44 9.72
N SER A 205 7.15 12.30 8.73
CA SER A 205 6.52 13.60 8.91
C SER A 205 5.23 13.65 8.11
N PHE A 206 4.14 14.05 8.77
CA PHE A 206 2.84 14.21 8.16
C PHE A 206 2.69 15.57 7.48
#